data_AF-A0A0E9LYQ3-F1
#
_entry.id   AF-A0A0E9LYQ3-F1
#
_cell.length_a   1.000
_cell.length_b   1.000
_cell.length_c   1.000
_cell.angle_alpha   90.00
_cell.angle_beta   90.00
_cell.angle_gamma   90.00
#
_symmetry.space_group_name_H-M   'P 1'
#
loop_
_entity.id
_entity.type
_entity.pdbx_description
1 polymer ?
#
loop_
_entity_poly.entity_id
_entity_poly.type
_entity_poly.pdbx_seq_one_letter_code
_entity_poly.pdbx_strand_id
1 'polypeptide(L)'
;MASSLIVHKRIKTTVAKAKALRMYVEPLINRSKEDTTHSRRVVFSYLQNKDAVSELFREVAQKVATRPGGYTRILKLGNRLGDAAEMCYIELVDYNENMLAASGEAATGEKKKTTRRSRRGGKKTAEETVAAAETAKPAAAKAEPKEEDQAPEAEKTEE
;
A
#
# COMPACT_ATOMS: atom_id res chain seq x y z
N MET A 1 -11.40 -9.53 -8.96
CA MET A 1 -10.76 -8.83 -7.82
C MET A 1 -11.37 -7.45 -7.58
N ALA A 2 -11.42 -6.53 -8.57
CA ALA A 2 -12.07 -5.22 -8.40
C ALA A 2 -13.53 -5.34 -7.93
N SER A 3 -14.32 -6.18 -8.60
CA SER A 3 -15.71 -6.51 -8.22
C SER A 3 -15.82 -7.02 -6.76
N SER A 4 -14.84 -7.81 -6.32
CA SER A 4 -14.74 -8.33 -4.95
C SER A 4 -14.44 -7.24 -3.90
N LEU A 5 -13.59 -6.26 -4.24
CA LEU A 5 -13.32 -5.10 -3.37
C LEU A 5 -14.56 -4.21 -3.23
N ILE A 6 -15.37 -4.06 -4.29
CA ILE A 6 -16.61 -3.28 -4.24
C ILE A 6 -17.65 -3.98 -3.37
N VAL A 7 -17.93 -5.26 -3.63
CA VAL A 7 -18.98 -6.04 -2.93
C VAL A 7 -18.64 -6.28 -1.44
N HIS A 8 -17.37 -6.54 -1.09
CA HIS A 8 -16.97 -6.82 0.29
C HIS A 8 -16.36 -5.61 1.03
N LYS A 9 -16.15 -4.48 0.34
CA LYS A 9 -15.58 -3.21 0.84
C LYS A 9 -14.15 -3.26 1.40
N ARG A 10 -13.65 -4.43 1.83
CA ARG A 10 -12.26 -4.74 2.22
C ARG A 10 -11.89 -6.17 1.76
N ILE A 11 -10.69 -6.37 1.21
CA ILE A 11 -10.17 -7.71 0.85
C ILE A 11 -8.70 -7.89 1.28
N LYS A 12 -8.29 -9.13 1.57
CA LYS A 12 -6.89 -9.52 1.86
C LYS A 12 -6.17 -9.92 0.57
N THR A 13 -4.98 -9.38 0.29
CA THR A 13 -4.22 -9.68 -0.93
C THR A 13 -2.72 -9.37 -0.75
N THR A 14 -1.89 -9.65 -1.74
CA THR A 14 -0.46 -9.29 -1.69
C THR A 14 -0.23 -7.82 -2.03
N VAL A 15 0.81 -7.20 -1.47
CA VAL A 15 1.09 -5.75 -1.65
C VAL A 15 1.25 -5.36 -3.12
N ALA A 16 1.85 -6.22 -3.95
CA ALA A 16 1.95 -5.99 -5.40
C ALA A 16 0.56 -5.95 -6.08
N LYS A 17 -0.32 -6.90 -5.75
CA LYS A 17 -1.69 -6.96 -6.30
C LYS A 17 -2.54 -5.78 -5.82
N ALA A 18 -2.38 -5.34 -4.56
CA ALA A 18 -3.06 -4.15 -4.05
C ALA A 18 -2.62 -2.85 -4.75
N LYS A 19 -1.32 -2.66 -4.99
CA LYS A 19 -0.79 -1.50 -5.74
C LYS A 19 -1.36 -1.42 -7.16
N ALA A 20 -1.38 -2.55 -7.87
CA ALA A 20 -1.99 -2.63 -9.20
C ALA A 20 -3.52 -2.39 -9.16
N LEU A 21 -4.21 -2.98 -8.19
CA LEU A 21 -5.66 -2.84 -8.04
C LEU A 21 -6.07 -1.38 -7.79
N ARG A 22 -5.28 -0.61 -7.02
CA ARG A 22 -5.54 0.83 -6.80
C ARG A 22 -5.62 1.60 -8.12
N MET A 23 -4.64 1.42 -9.00
CA MET A 23 -4.59 2.13 -10.29
C MET A 23 -5.76 1.77 -11.22
N TYR A 24 -6.31 0.57 -11.09
CA TYR A 24 -7.48 0.12 -11.85
C TYR A 24 -8.81 0.57 -11.24
N VAL A 25 -8.95 0.57 -9.90
CA VAL A 25 -10.22 0.81 -9.21
C VAL A 25 -10.51 2.29 -8.99
N GLU A 26 -9.50 3.13 -8.70
CA GLU A 26 -9.75 4.55 -8.40
C GLU A 26 -10.37 5.35 -9.57
N PRO A 27 -10.01 5.13 -10.86
CA PRO A 27 -10.71 5.73 -12.00
C PRO A 27 -12.18 5.28 -12.12
N LEU A 28 -12.49 4.02 -11.79
CA LEU A 28 -13.85 3.49 -11.84
C LEU A 28 -14.75 4.10 -10.75
N ILE A 29 -14.23 4.22 -9.53
CA ILE A 29 -14.92 4.94 -8.43
C ILE A 29 -15.10 6.43 -8.78
N ASN A 30 -14.13 7.04 -9.47
CA ASN A 30 -14.28 8.43 -9.91
C ASN A 30 -15.41 8.58 -10.93
N ARG A 31 -15.51 7.65 -11.89
CA ARG A 31 -16.55 7.66 -12.93
C ARG A 31 -17.94 7.27 -12.42
N SER A 32 -18.05 6.55 -11.31
CA SER A 32 -19.35 6.19 -10.71
C SER A 32 -20.02 7.32 -9.93
N LYS A 33 -19.33 8.44 -9.66
CA LYS A 33 -19.95 9.64 -9.07
C LYS A 33 -20.97 10.29 -10.01
N GLU A 34 -20.78 10.14 -11.32
CA GLU A 34 -21.69 10.61 -12.36
C GLU A 34 -22.60 9.45 -12.79
N ASP A 35 -23.78 9.33 -12.18
CA ASP A 35 -24.72 8.24 -12.52
C ASP A 35 -25.41 8.47 -13.87
N THR A 36 -24.70 8.18 -14.95
CA THR A 36 -25.20 8.25 -16.33
C THR A 36 -25.18 6.88 -16.98
N THR A 37 -26.08 6.66 -17.95
CA THR A 37 -26.12 5.45 -18.78
C THR A 37 -24.78 5.18 -19.49
N HIS A 38 -24.04 6.23 -19.86
CA HIS A 38 -22.70 6.10 -20.43
C HIS A 38 -21.67 5.68 -19.37
N SER A 39 -21.64 6.32 -18.19
CA SER A 39 -20.79 5.92 -17.07
C SER A 39 -20.98 4.46 -16.69
N ARG A 40 -22.24 4.01 -16.56
CA ARG A 40 -22.58 2.60 -16.25
C ARG A 40 -22.09 1.64 -17.34
N ARG A 41 -22.27 1.96 -18.63
CA ARG A 41 -21.78 1.14 -19.75
C ARG A 41 -20.25 1.02 -19.75
N VAL A 42 -19.54 2.11 -19.52
CA VAL A 42 -18.06 2.12 -19.43
C VAL A 42 -17.59 1.29 -18.24
N VAL A 43 -18.12 1.51 -17.04
CA VAL A 43 -17.70 0.72 -15.86
C VAL A 43 -18.05 -0.77 -16.02
N PHE A 44 -19.16 -1.09 -16.69
CA PHE A 44 -19.52 -2.48 -16.97
C PHE A 44 -18.55 -3.19 -17.94
N SER A 45 -17.98 -2.51 -18.95
CA SER A 45 -17.00 -3.15 -19.84
C SER A 45 -15.69 -3.52 -19.13
N TYR A 46 -15.34 -2.79 -18.06
CA TYR A 46 -14.23 -3.12 -17.16
C TYR A 46 -14.59 -4.22 -16.14
N LEU A 47 -15.67 -4.06 -15.37
CA LEU A 47 -15.99 -4.97 -14.26
C LEU A 47 -16.69 -6.27 -14.64
N GLN A 48 -17.41 -6.27 -15.78
CA GLN A 48 -18.15 -7.40 -16.37
C GLN A 48 -19.12 -8.15 -15.43
N ASN A 49 -19.46 -7.56 -14.28
CA ASN A 49 -20.32 -8.12 -13.26
C ASN A 49 -21.42 -7.09 -12.91
N LYS A 50 -22.69 -7.52 -12.97
CA LYS A 50 -23.85 -6.64 -12.80
C LYS A 50 -24.01 -6.15 -11.35
N ASP A 51 -23.73 -7.03 -10.39
CA ASP A 51 -23.97 -6.81 -8.97
C ASP A 51 -22.99 -5.78 -8.41
N ALA A 52 -21.70 -5.92 -8.72
CA ALA A 52 -20.66 -4.95 -8.38
C ALA A 52 -20.86 -3.60 -9.07
N VAL A 53 -21.41 -3.55 -10.29
CA VAL A 53 -21.79 -2.27 -10.92
C VAL A 53 -22.98 -1.64 -10.20
N SER A 54 -24.01 -2.43 -9.86
CA SER A 54 -25.15 -1.97 -9.06
C SER A 54 -24.70 -1.39 -7.71
N GLU A 55 -23.85 -2.12 -6.99
CA GLU A 55 -23.30 -1.74 -5.69
C GLU A 55 -22.47 -0.44 -5.76
N LEU A 56 -21.62 -0.33 -6.79
CA LEU A 56 -20.73 0.82 -6.97
C LEU A 56 -21.52 2.12 -7.16
N PHE A 57 -22.58 2.11 -7.98
CA PHE A 57 -23.39 3.30 -8.24
C PHE A 57 -24.44 3.56 -7.13
N ARG A 58 -24.91 2.52 -6.42
CA ARG A 58 -25.91 2.69 -5.33
C ARG A 58 -25.28 3.14 -4.03
N GLU A 59 -24.35 2.37 -3.47
CA GLU A 59 -23.80 2.66 -2.13
C GLU A 59 -22.49 3.46 -2.22
N VAL A 60 -21.53 2.93 -2.98
CA VAL A 60 -20.13 3.39 -2.89
C VAL A 60 -19.98 4.80 -3.42
N ALA A 61 -20.58 5.11 -4.58
CA ALA A 61 -20.59 6.45 -5.16
C ALA A 61 -21.18 7.50 -4.20
N GLN A 62 -22.22 7.14 -3.42
CA GLN A 62 -22.85 8.04 -2.46
C GLN A 62 -21.93 8.34 -1.27
N LYS A 63 -21.39 7.31 -0.59
CA LYS A 63 -20.45 7.52 0.53
C LYS A 63 -19.16 8.26 0.10
N VAL A 64 -18.72 8.08 -1.13
CA VAL A 64 -17.43 8.58 -1.65
C VAL A 64 -17.53 9.93 -2.39
N ALA A 65 -18.75 10.44 -2.66
CA ALA A 65 -19.00 11.61 -3.49
C ALA A 65 -18.13 12.84 -3.14
N THR A 66 -18.02 13.17 -1.85
CA THR A 66 -17.33 14.37 -1.33
C THR A 66 -15.80 14.27 -1.34
N ARG A 67 -15.22 13.07 -1.42
CA ARG A 67 -13.77 12.84 -1.37
C ARG A 67 -13.12 13.20 -2.71
N PRO A 68 -12.08 14.06 -2.80
CA PRO A 68 -11.49 14.46 -4.08
C PRO A 68 -10.60 13.39 -4.75
N GLY A 69 -10.20 12.35 -4.01
CA GLY A 69 -9.37 11.26 -4.51
C GLY A 69 -8.84 10.37 -3.37
N GLY A 70 -8.08 9.33 -3.71
CA GLY A 70 -7.55 8.38 -2.73
C GLY A 70 -8.65 7.55 -2.08
N TYR A 71 -9.47 6.90 -2.92
CA TYR A 71 -10.65 6.15 -2.50
C TYR A 71 -10.32 4.81 -1.82
N THR A 72 -9.11 4.29 -2.07
CA THR A 72 -8.63 3.03 -1.48
C THR A 72 -7.46 3.26 -0.53
N ARG A 73 -7.41 2.47 0.56
CA ARG A 73 -6.27 2.39 1.48
C ARG A 73 -5.65 1.01 1.42
N ILE A 74 -4.32 0.93 1.52
CA ILE A 74 -3.56 -0.32 1.65
C ILE A 74 -2.94 -0.36 3.05
N LEU A 75 -3.24 -1.41 3.82
CA LEU A 75 -2.71 -1.65 5.16
C LEU A 75 -1.84 -2.91 5.13
N LYS A 76 -0.52 -2.78 5.33
CA LYS A 76 0.39 -3.95 5.44
C LYS A 76 0.05 -4.76 6.70
N LEU A 77 0.22 -6.08 6.62
CA LEU A 77 -0.05 -7.03 7.71
C LEU A 77 1.19 -7.82 8.17
N GLY A 78 2.16 -8.03 7.28
CA GLY A 78 3.26 -8.97 7.46
C GLY A 78 3.34 -9.95 6.29
N ASN A 79 4.17 -10.96 6.40
CA ASN A 79 4.46 -11.89 5.30
C ASN A 79 3.70 -13.20 5.46
N ARG A 80 3.35 -13.85 4.34
CA ARG A 80 2.67 -15.15 4.34
C ARG A 80 3.65 -16.29 4.65
N LEU A 81 3.23 -17.23 5.49
CA LEU A 81 3.96 -18.48 5.74
C LEU A 81 3.98 -19.35 4.46
N GLY A 82 5.12 -19.98 4.18
CA GLY A 82 5.34 -20.82 2.99
C GLY A 82 6.06 -20.08 1.85
N ASP A 83 5.56 -18.94 1.39
CA ASP A 83 6.13 -18.20 0.24
C ASP A 83 6.69 -16.80 0.59
N ALA A 84 6.70 -16.44 1.87
CA ALA A 84 7.18 -15.16 2.41
C ALA A 84 6.58 -13.90 1.76
N ALA A 85 5.47 -13.99 1.03
CA ALA A 85 4.93 -12.86 0.27
C ALA A 85 4.35 -11.76 1.18
N GLU A 86 4.65 -10.48 0.90
CA GLU A 86 4.06 -9.35 1.63
C GLU A 86 2.52 -9.31 1.48
N MET A 87 1.81 -9.47 2.59
CA MET A 87 0.34 -9.42 2.65
C MET A 87 -0.16 -8.07 3.19
N CYS A 88 -1.35 -7.70 2.72
CA CYS A 88 -2.05 -6.48 3.10
C CYS A 88 -3.57 -6.67 3.06
N TYR A 89 -4.30 -5.76 3.71
CA TYR A 89 -5.67 -5.44 3.31
C TYR A 89 -5.64 -4.29 2.30
N ILE A 90 -6.56 -4.33 1.33
CA ILE A 90 -6.99 -3.15 0.57
C ILE A 90 -8.48 -2.92 0.85
N GLU A 91 -8.84 -1.68 1.15
CA GLU A 91 -10.16 -1.27 1.64
C GLU A 91 -10.64 0.03 1.01
N LEU A 92 -11.95 0.24 0.96
CA LEU A 92 -12.56 1.54 0.71
C LEU A 92 -12.45 2.42 1.96
N VAL A 93 -11.94 3.65 1.82
CA VAL A 93 -11.66 4.54 2.97
C VAL A 93 -12.93 4.88 3.76
N ASP A 94 -14.02 5.17 3.06
CA ASP A 94 -15.27 5.68 3.64
C ASP A 94 -16.23 4.57 4.13
N TYR A 95 -15.72 3.34 4.25
CA TYR A 95 -16.41 2.17 4.84
C TYR A 95 -15.65 1.59 6.05
N ASN A 96 -14.62 2.26 6.56
CA ASN A 96 -13.80 1.74 7.66
C ASN A 96 -14.40 2.03 9.05
N GLU A 97 -15.65 1.62 9.24
CA GLU A 97 -16.47 1.91 10.43
C GLU A 97 -15.82 1.36 11.72
N ASN A 98 -15.24 0.15 11.68
CA ASN A 98 -14.55 -0.46 12.82
C ASN A 98 -13.28 0.31 13.27
N MET A 99 -12.56 0.99 12.37
CA MET A 99 -11.41 1.84 12.77
C MET A 99 -11.84 3.26 13.12
N LEU A 100 -12.92 3.77 12.50
CA LEU A 100 -13.48 5.08 12.82
C LEU A 100 -13.95 5.12 14.28
N ALA A 101 -14.65 4.08 14.75
CA ALA A 101 -15.05 3.94 16.15
C ALA A 101 -13.86 4.04 17.11
N ALA A 102 -12.82 3.22 16.91
CA ALA A 102 -11.60 3.23 17.74
C ALA A 102 -10.80 4.55 17.64
N SER A 103 -10.94 5.30 16.54
CA SER A 103 -10.30 6.62 16.39
C SER A 103 -11.11 7.78 16.99
N GLY A 104 -12.40 7.59 17.25
CA GLY A 104 -13.29 8.64 17.76
C GLY A 104 -12.87 9.14 19.15
N GLU A 105 -12.44 8.21 20.01
CA GLU A 105 -11.93 8.50 21.36
C GLU A 105 -10.58 9.26 21.33
N ALA A 106 -9.81 9.12 20.25
CA ALA A 106 -8.54 9.83 20.05
C ALA A 106 -8.68 11.16 19.28
N ALA A 107 -9.85 11.45 18.71
CA ALA A 107 -10.09 12.59 17.83
C ALA A 107 -10.68 13.83 18.53
N THR A 108 -10.99 13.76 19.82
CA THR A 108 -11.47 14.88 20.65
C THR A 108 -10.36 15.81 21.14
N GLY A 109 -9.20 15.83 20.46
CA GLY A 109 -8.10 16.79 20.67
C GLY A 109 -8.24 18.02 19.78
N GLU A 110 -8.11 19.22 20.36
CA GLU A 110 -8.45 20.49 19.70
C GLU A 110 -7.58 20.88 18.49
N LYS A 111 -8.19 21.67 17.59
CA LYS A 111 -7.57 22.26 16.39
C LYS A 111 -6.51 23.31 16.74
N LYS A 112 -5.25 22.92 16.98
CA LYS A 112 -4.16 23.91 17.14
C LYS A 112 -3.62 24.44 15.80
N LYS A 113 -4.31 25.47 15.29
CA LYS A 113 -3.90 26.30 14.14
C LYS A 113 -2.54 26.96 14.44
N THR A 114 -1.46 26.52 13.77
CA THR A 114 -0.12 27.12 13.91
C THR A 114 0.31 27.79 12.60
N THR A 115 0.50 29.10 12.68
CA THR A 115 0.86 29.97 11.54
C THR A 115 2.37 30.12 11.45
N ARG A 116 2.99 29.72 10.34
CA ARG A 116 4.37 30.17 10.03
C ARG A 116 4.56 30.53 8.56
N ARG A 117 4.40 31.82 8.27
CA ARG A 117 4.79 32.47 7.00
C ARG A 117 6.13 33.20 7.20
N SER A 118 6.87 33.43 6.11
CA SER A 118 8.26 33.94 6.07
C SER A 118 9.32 32.94 6.56
N ARG A 119 10.54 32.88 6.02
CA ARG A 119 11.28 33.71 5.02
C ARG A 119 11.87 32.71 3.98
N ARG A 120 11.76 32.84 2.66
CA ARG A 120 12.35 33.78 1.66
C ARG A 120 13.89 33.95 1.73
N GLY A 121 14.58 33.44 0.70
CA GLY A 121 16.00 33.67 0.36
C GLY A 121 17.02 32.77 1.08
N GLY A 122 18.20 32.44 0.52
CA GLY A 122 18.61 32.53 -0.89
C GLY A 122 20.13 32.74 -1.17
N LYS A 123 20.78 31.72 -1.76
CA LYS A 123 22.01 31.75 -2.61
C LYS A 123 23.41 32.01 -1.98
N LYS A 124 24.36 31.11 -2.32
CA LYS A 124 25.85 31.16 -2.14
C LYS A 124 26.35 31.09 -0.67
N THR A 125 27.61 30.69 -0.38
CA THR A 125 28.81 30.47 -1.25
C THR A 125 29.53 29.14 -0.93
N ALA A 126 30.67 28.90 -1.59
CA ALA A 126 31.48 27.67 -1.57
C ALA A 126 32.62 27.66 -0.52
N GLU A 127 33.35 26.54 -0.45
CA GLU A 127 34.83 26.36 -0.39
C GLU A 127 35.72 27.43 0.29
N GLU A 128 36.81 27.10 1.00
CA GLU A 128 37.48 25.83 1.41
C GLU A 128 38.57 26.18 2.45
N THR A 129 39.01 25.26 3.34
CA THR A 129 40.33 25.37 4.02
C THR A 129 40.80 24.06 4.73
N VAL A 130 41.92 23.53 4.23
CA VAL A 130 43.06 22.76 4.84
C VAL A 130 43.19 22.63 6.39
N ALA A 131 43.89 21.64 6.99
CA ALA A 131 44.53 20.38 6.52
C ALA A 131 45.06 19.50 7.72
N ALA A 132 45.68 18.34 7.40
CA ALA A 132 46.46 17.39 8.24
C ALA A 132 45.66 16.56 9.29
N ALA A 133 45.67 15.21 9.34
CA ALA A 133 46.67 14.12 9.19
C ALA A 133 47.24 13.63 10.55
N GLU A 134 47.44 12.32 10.78
CA GLU A 134 47.30 11.15 9.87
C GLU A 134 45.93 10.40 10.00
N THR A 135 45.71 9.13 10.41
CA THR A 135 46.58 8.01 10.91
C THR A 135 45.91 6.63 10.68
N ALA A 136 46.71 5.55 10.70
CA ALA A 136 46.37 4.12 10.88
C ALA A 136 45.54 3.36 9.81
N LYS A 137 46.21 2.41 9.15
CA LYS A 137 45.70 1.27 8.34
C LYS A 137 46.80 0.17 8.37
N PRO A 138 46.58 -1.11 8.06
CA PRO A 138 45.32 -1.86 7.91
C PRO A 138 45.21 -3.10 8.84
N ALA A 139 44.03 -3.72 8.89
CA ALA A 139 43.88 -5.12 9.31
C ALA A 139 42.78 -5.79 8.48
N ALA A 140 43.15 -6.58 7.47
CA ALA A 140 42.23 -7.33 6.63
C ALA A 140 42.90 -8.64 6.18
N ALA A 141 42.63 -9.73 6.91
CA ALA A 141 43.14 -11.06 6.61
C ALA A 141 42.20 -12.14 7.16
N LYS A 142 41.23 -12.56 6.36
CA LYS A 142 40.60 -13.87 6.51
C LYS A 142 40.04 -14.34 5.17
N ALA A 143 40.64 -15.42 4.67
CA ALA A 143 40.16 -16.23 3.57
C ALA A 143 40.15 -17.69 4.04
N GLU A 144 39.40 -18.51 3.32
CA GLU A 144 38.98 -19.88 3.66
C GLU A 144 40.01 -20.90 3.08
N PRO A 145 39.81 -22.24 3.13
CA PRO A 145 38.76 -23.01 3.79
C PRO A 145 39.28 -24.19 4.65
N LYS A 146 38.37 -24.96 5.27
CA LYS A 146 38.49 -26.43 5.28
C LYS A 146 37.09 -27.08 5.31
N GLU A 147 37.01 -28.28 4.75
CA GLU A 147 35.81 -29.01 4.37
C GLU A 147 35.99 -30.47 4.83
N GLU A 148 34.97 -31.02 5.51
CA GLU A 148 34.80 -32.39 6.05
C GLU A 148 33.65 -32.26 7.09
N ASP A 149 32.64 -33.15 7.22
CA ASP A 149 32.15 -34.26 6.39
C ASP A 149 30.69 -34.61 6.84
N GLN A 150 30.03 -35.56 6.16
CA GLN A 150 28.74 -36.25 6.43
C GLN A 150 27.53 -35.82 5.59
N ALA A 151 27.35 -36.53 4.48
CA ALA A 151 26.03 -36.87 3.96
C ALA A 151 25.41 -38.04 4.77
N PRO A 152 24.07 -38.14 4.79
CA PRO A 152 23.44 -39.46 4.76
C PRO A 152 22.30 -39.50 3.73
N GLU A 153 22.54 -40.13 2.59
CA GLU A 153 21.46 -40.58 1.69
C GLU A 153 21.73 -42.05 1.33
N ALA A 154 20.88 -42.94 1.87
CA ALA A 154 20.94 -44.37 1.64
C ALA A 154 19.54 -44.86 1.25
N GLU A 155 19.53 -45.46 0.07
CA GLU A 155 18.44 -45.82 -0.83
C GLU A 155 17.36 -46.77 -0.27
N LYS A 156 16.31 -47.01 -1.06
CA LYS A 156 15.18 -47.90 -0.74
C LYS A 156 15.44 -49.31 -1.28
N THR A 157 15.14 -50.33 -0.47
CA THR A 157 14.75 -51.67 -0.96
C THR A 157 13.82 -52.34 0.05
N GLU A 158 12.88 -53.16 -0.46
CA GLU A 158 12.13 -54.30 0.11
C GLU A 158 12.02 -54.46 1.67
N GLU A 159 10.88 -54.87 2.23
CA GLU A 159 9.87 -55.86 1.77
C GLU A 159 8.41 -55.38 1.99
#